data_AF-A0A923VJW6-F1
#
_entry.id   AF-A0A923VJW6-F1
#
_cell.length_a   1.000
_cell.length_b   1.000
_cell.length_c   1.000
_cell.angle_alpha   90.00
_cell.angle_beta   90.00
_cell.angle_gamma   90.00
#
_symmetry.space_group_name_H-M   'P 1'
#
loop_
_entity.id
_entity.type
_entity.pdbx_description
1 polymer ?
#
loop_
_entity_poly.entity_id
_entity_poly.type
_entity_poly.pdbx_seq_one_letter_code
_entity_poly.pdbx_strand_id
1 'polypeptide(L)'
;MLAASIFAPAASAQPVAKPAPAPAKVAEDVLAAHPWVVPPPNREPEAYFSNIKDGDKVVSPFVVRFGLSMRGIVPAGTASGRAGHHHLLVNQSLPLDFTKPLPFTDQYVHFGKGQMETVLNLKPGTYQLHLLLADKGHIPYFVYSKPMNITVTRQDPQVKPATITGAPRVEILSPADDASVRGPFRVQFQAVGYNIAPAATALPDTTRFRLTVDRAGKPQETLDFRQGQTEVWLQPPKGDYQLRLDLVSNTQSGAVVATGKGMKLSVTSAP
;
A
#
# COMPACT_ATOMS: atom_id res chain seq x y z
N MET A 1 4.14 45.90 70.14
CA MET A 1 4.00 44.50 69.70
C MET A 1 3.24 44.49 68.38
N LEU A 2 3.96 44.48 67.24
CA LEU A 2 3.36 44.39 65.91
C LEU A 2 3.42 42.92 65.47
N ALA A 3 2.27 42.33 65.19
CA ALA A 3 2.15 40.97 64.68
C ALA A 3 2.44 40.94 63.18
N ALA A 4 3.43 40.14 62.78
CA ALA A 4 3.75 39.87 61.38
C ALA A 4 2.91 38.68 60.89
N SER A 5 1.97 38.94 59.98
CA SER A 5 1.20 37.89 59.28
C SER A 5 2.01 37.32 58.12
N ILE A 6 2.31 36.03 58.18
CA ILE A 6 2.97 35.27 57.11
C ILE A 6 1.89 34.81 56.14
N PHE A 7 1.92 35.31 54.89
CA PHE A 7 1.11 34.78 53.79
C PHE A 7 1.84 33.59 53.14
N ALA A 8 1.21 32.42 53.13
CA ALA A 8 1.65 31.26 52.36
C ALA A 8 1.22 31.41 50.88
N PRO A 9 2.06 31.02 49.90
CA PRO A 9 1.67 31.06 48.50
C PRO A 9 0.73 29.90 48.16
N ALA A 10 -0.35 30.21 47.44
CA ALA A 10 -1.27 29.21 46.89
C ALA A 10 -0.57 28.41 45.78
N ALA A 11 -0.53 27.08 45.93
CA ALA A 11 -0.05 26.18 44.90
C ALA A 11 -1.03 26.16 43.72
N SER A 12 -0.60 26.66 42.57
CA SER A 12 -1.32 26.53 41.30
C SER A 12 -1.29 25.06 40.84
N ALA A 13 -2.44 24.40 40.87
CA ALA A 13 -2.60 23.07 40.31
C ALA A 13 -2.39 23.11 38.78
N GLN A 14 -1.36 22.40 38.30
CA GLN A 14 -1.17 22.17 36.87
C GLN A 14 -2.31 21.29 36.33
N PRO A 15 -2.85 21.57 35.14
CA PRO A 15 -3.87 20.71 34.54
C PRO A 15 -3.24 19.35 34.23
N VAL A 16 -3.85 18.29 34.78
CA VAL A 16 -3.50 16.90 34.51
C VAL A 16 -3.63 16.66 33.00
N ALA A 17 -2.51 16.36 32.35
CA ALA A 17 -2.49 16.02 30.93
C ALA A 17 -3.46 14.85 30.67
N LYS A 18 -4.33 15.00 29.67
CA LYS A 18 -5.17 13.89 29.20
C LYS A 18 -4.27 12.70 28.84
N PRO A 19 -4.62 11.46 29.23
CA PRO A 19 -3.90 10.28 28.79
C PRO A 19 -3.84 10.27 27.26
N ALA A 20 -2.66 9.98 26.70
CA ALA A 20 -2.53 9.71 25.28
C ALA A 20 -3.55 8.60 24.90
N PRO A 21 -4.25 8.73 23.77
CA PRO A 21 -5.18 7.69 23.35
C PRO A 21 -4.40 6.39 23.19
N ALA A 22 -4.92 5.31 23.79
CA ALA A 22 -4.41 3.96 23.58
C ALA A 22 -4.26 3.66 22.07
N PRO A 23 -3.27 2.85 21.65
CA PRO A 23 -3.13 2.50 20.24
C PRO A 23 -4.42 1.83 19.78
N ALA A 24 -5.14 2.53 18.91
CA ALA A 24 -6.48 2.17 18.48
C ALA A 24 -6.48 0.87 17.66
N LYS A 25 -7.64 0.20 17.64
CA LYS A 25 -8.14 -0.95 16.85
C LYS A 25 -7.93 -0.90 15.31
N VAL A 26 -6.99 -0.09 14.83
CA VAL A 26 -6.80 0.43 13.47
C VAL A 26 -6.51 -0.62 12.41
N ALA A 27 -5.97 -1.78 12.79
CA ALA A 27 -5.63 -2.83 11.85
C ALA A 27 -6.88 -3.55 11.31
N GLU A 28 -7.95 -3.68 12.11
CA GLU A 28 -9.05 -4.61 11.84
C GLU A 28 -9.94 -4.16 10.66
N ASP A 29 -10.16 -2.85 10.49
CA ASP A 29 -11.12 -2.33 9.48
C ASP A 29 -10.65 -2.50 8.02
N VAL A 30 -9.34 -2.74 7.80
CA VAL A 30 -8.74 -2.91 6.47
C VAL A 30 -8.44 -4.39 6.17
N LEU A 31 -8.53 -5.29 7.14
CA LEU A 31 -8.28 -6.71 6.89
C LEU A 31 -9.47 -7.34 6.16
N ALA A 32 -9.18 -8.26 5.24
CA ALA A 32 -10.23 -9.11 4.70
C ALA A 32 -10.73 -10.04 5.81
N ALA A 33 -12.05 -10.21 5.91
CA ALA A 33 -12.65 -11.12 6.88
C ALA A 33 -12.39 -12.57 6.45
N HIS A 34 -11.38 -13.21 7.06
CA HIS A 34 -11.07 -14.62 6.84
C HIS A 34 -10.22 -15.16 8.00
N PRO A 35 -10.42 -16.41 8.48
CA PRO A 35 -9.70 -16.95 9.64
C PRO A 35 -8.18 -17.04 9.50
N TRP A 36 -7.68 -17.05 8.27
CA TRP A 36 -6.23 -17.11 7.98
C TRP A 36 -5.59 -15.73 7.85
N VAL A 37 -6.37 -14.66 7.80
CA VAL A 37 -5.83 -13.30 7.68
C VAL A 37 -5.36 -12.85 9.04
N VAL A 38 -4.10 -12.42 9.09
CA VAL A 38 -3.46 -11.89 10.30
C VAL A 38 -2.93 -10.48 10.03
N PRO A 39 -2.74 -9.66 11.07
CA PRO A 39 -2.03 -8.39 10.91
C PRO A 39 -0.59 -8.60 10.43
N PRO A 40 0.00 -7.62 9.72
CA PRO A 40 1.43 -7.67 9.41
C PRO A 40 2.27 -7.70 10.70
N PRO A 41 3.43 -8.39 10.73
CA PRO A 41 4.26 -8.52 11.93
C PRO A 41 4.72 -7.19 12.54
N ASN A 42 5.04 -6.19 11.72
CA ASN A 42 5.46 -4.86 12.19
C ASN A 42 4.31 -4.01 12.73
N ARG A 43 3.05 -4.35 12.38
CA ARG A 43 1.82 -3.61 12.75
C ARG A 43 1.88 -2.11 12.45
N GLU A 44 2.63 -1.72 11.41
CA GLU A 44 2.78 -0.34 10.98
C GLU A 44 2.34 -0.16 9.52
N PRO A 45 1.58 0.91 9.21
CA PRO A 45 1.21 1.23 7.84
C PRO A 45 2.43 1.78 7.06
N GLU A 46 2.61 1.31 5.84
CA GLU A 46 3.75 1.68 5.00
C GLU A 46 3.29 1.78 3.54
N ALA A 47 3.84 2.74 2.79
CA ALA A 47 3.85 2.68 1.33
C ALA A 47 5.20 2.11 0.87
N TYR A 48 5.22 1.22 -0.11
CA TYR A 48 6.46 0.54 -0.49
C TYR A 48 6.60 0.40 -2.01
N PHE A 49 7.84 0.40 -2.48
CA PHE A 49 8.17 -0.04 -3.83
C PHE A 49 8.25 -1.56 -3.87
N SER A 50 7.71 -2.19 -4.92
CA SER A 50 7.65 -3.66 -5.02
C SER A 50 8.62 -4.25 -6.03
N ASN A 51 9.21 -3.44 -6.92
CA ASN A 51 10.06 -3.92 -8.01
C ASN A 51 11.44 -3.27 -8.10
N ILE A 52 11.77 -2.34 -7.19
CA ILE A 52 13.09 -1.70 -7.09
C ILE A 52 13.60 -1.74 -5.66
N LYS A 53 14.93 -1.66 -5.50
CA LYS A 53 15.66 -1.71 -4.24
C LYS A 53 16.61 -0.53 -4.11
N ASP A 54 16.92 -0.18 -2.86
CA ASP A 54 17.84 0.93 -2.58
C ASP A 54 19.24 0.62 -3.14
N GLY A 55 19.81 1.59 -3.84
CA GLY A 55 21.06 1.47 -4.57
C GLY A 55 20.93 0.96 -6.01
N ASP A 56 19.73 0.64 -6.50
CA ASP A 56 19.54 0.10 -7.85
C ASP A 56 20.10 1.03 -8.93
N LYS A 57 20.75 0.42 -9.93
CA LYS A 57 21.20 1.08 -11.16
C LYS A 57 20.24 0.71 -12.29
N VAL A 58 19.57 1.70 -12.87
CA VAL A 58 18.52 1.50 -13.87
C VAL A 58 18.82 2.23 -15.18
N VAL A 59 18.15 1.83 -16.25
CA VAL A 59 18.13 2.54 -17.53
C VAL A 59 16.76 3.15 -17.70
N SER A 60 16.69 4.43 -18.07
CA SER A 60 15.43 5.11 -18.35
C SER A 60 14.96 4.87 -19.80
N PRO A 61 13.64 4.82 -20.05
CA PRO A 61 12.59 4.81 -19.06
C PRO A 61 12.52 3.47 -18.31
N PHE A 62 11.96 3.46 -17.10
CA PHE A 62 11.76 2.25 -16.30
C PHE A 62 10.45 2.32 -15.52
N VAL A 63 9.88 1.15 -15.19
CA VAL A 63 8.66 1.07 -14.37
C VAL A 63 9.01 1.05 -12.89
N VAL A 64 8.26 1.80 -12.09
CA VAL A 64 8.21 1.65 -10.64
C VAL A 64 6.81 1.19 -10.24
N ARG A 65 6.76 0.18 -9.38
CA ARG A 65 5.55 -0.44 -8.87
C ARG A 65 5.49 -0.25 -7.37
N PHE A 66 4.28 -0.10 -6.86
CA PHE A 66 4.09 0.26 -5.46
C PHE A 66 2.78 -0.28 -4.90
N GLY A 67 2.76 -0.41 -3.58
CA GLY A 67 1.58 -0.82 -2.81
C GLY A 67 1.60 -0.24 -1.40
N LEU A 68 0.62 -0.67 -0.61
CA LEU A 68 0.35 -0.24 0.75
C LEU A 68 0.21 -1.41 1.71
N SER A 69 0.77 -1.25 2.91
CA SER A 69 0.48 -2.09 4.06
C SER A 69 -0.48 -1.37 5.01
N MET A 70 -1.47 -2.11 5.54
CA MET A 70 -2.48 -1.62 6.49
C MET A 70 -3.29 -0.39 6.04
N ARG A 71 -3.32 -0.13 4.73
CA ARG A 71 -4.05 0.97 4.09
C ARG A 71 -4.63 0.50 2.77
N GLY A 72 -5.65 1.23 2.33
CA GLY A 72 -6.30 1.03 1.05
C GLY A 72 -5.96 2.13 0.06
N ILE A 73 -5.99 1.79 -1.22
CA ILE A 73 -6.01 2.76 -2.31
C ILE A 73 -7.45 3.21 -2.56
N VAL A 74 -7.67 4.52 -2.70
CA VAL A 74 -8.90 5.14 -3.20
C VAL A 74 -8.53 6.30 -4.13
N PRO A 75 -9.25 6.53 -5.25
CA PRO A 75 -9.00 7.68 -6.12
C PRO A 75 -9.12 9.03 -5.39
N ALA A 76 -8.36 10.02 -5.86
CA ALA A 76 -8.41 11.39 -5.37
C ALA A 76 -9.84 11.96 -5.46
N GLY A 77 -10.18 12.90 -4.58
CA GLY A 77 -11.52 13.47 -4.49
C GLY A 77 -12.56 12.56 -3.81
N THR A 78 -12.27 11.27 -3.60
CA THR A 78 -13.19 10.33 -2.94
C THR A 78 -12.73 10.00 -1.53
N ALA A 79 -13.64 10.12 -0.55
CA ALA A 79 -13.36 9.72 0.82
C ALA A 79 -13.68 8.24 1.02
N SER A 80 -12.80 7.49 1.67
CA SER A 80 -13.11 6.11 2.11
C SER A 80 -12.26 5.73 3.32
N GLY A 81 -12.76 6.04 4.52
CA GLY A 81 -12.04 5.76 5.76
C GLY A 81 -10.63 6.35 5.76
N ARG A 82 -9.63 5.49 5.97
CA ARG A 82 -8.19 5.85 5.95
C ARG A 82 -7.50 5.52 4.63
N ALA A 83 -8.25 5.17 3.59
CA ALA A 83 -7.69 4.98 2.26
C ALA A 83 -7.22 6.34 1.69
N GLY A 84 -6.29 6.27 0.75
CA GLY A 84 -5.78 7.43 0.04
C GLY A 84 -5.25 7.04 -1.33
N HIS A 85 -4.53 7.94 -1.99
CA HIS A 85 -3.83 7.65 -3.23
C HIS A 85 -2.33 7.91 -3.11
N HIS A 86 -1.58 7.21 -3.96
CA HIS A 86 -0.13 7.30 -3.97
C HIS A 86 0.34 8.64 -4.54
N HIS A 87 1.49 9.07 -4.01
CA HIS A 87 2.32 10.13 -4.53
C HIS A 87 3.75 9.62 -4.60
N LEU A 88 4.48 10.04 -5.63
CA LEU A 88 5.92 9.83 -5.72
C LEU A 88 6.62 11.19 -5.63
N LEU A 89 7.48 11.33 -4.64
CA LEU A 89 8.33 12.48 -4.44
C LEU A 89 9.69 12.19 -5.06
N VAL A 90 10.13 13.03 -5.99
CA VAL A 90 11.41 12.90 -6.70
C VAL A 90 12.37 13.99 -6.24
N ASN A 91 13.45 13.60 -5.57
CA ASN A 91 14.42 14.50 -4.95
C ASN A 91 13.76 15.50 -4.00
N GLN A 92 12.77 15.05 -3.24
CA GLN A 92 12.07 15.84 -2.23
C GLN A 92 12.01 15.08 -0.92
N SER A 93 12.20 15.81 0.17
CA SER A 93 11.98 15.27 1.51
C SER A 93 10.47 15.09 1.76
N LEU A 94 10.14 14.25 2.74
CA LEU A 94 8.76 14.14 3.21
C LEU A 94 8.26 15.51 3.71
N PRO A 95 7.00 15.88 3.43
CA PRO A 95 6.45 17.14 3.93
C PRO A 95 6.44 17.14 5.45
N LEU A 96 6.77 18.28 6.05
CA LEU A 96 6.72 18.47 7.51
C LEU A 96 5.32 18.91 7.98
N ASP A 97 4.51 19.47 7.06
CA ASP A 97 3.15 19.93 7.33
C ASP A 97 2.14 18.94 6.74
N PHE A 98 1.53 18.14 7.60
CA PHE A 98 0.52 17.12 7.24
C PHE A 98 -0.91 17.67 7.26
N THR A 99 -1.07 19.00 7.27
CA THR A 99 -2.39 19.66 7.25
C THR A 99 -2.68 20.37 5.92
N LYS A 100 -1.67 20.47 5.05
CA LYS A 100 -1.76 21.14 3.75
C LYS A 100 -1.69 20.14 2.60
N PRO A 101 -2.32 20.47 1.46
CA PRO A 101 -2.22 19.65 0.28
C PRO A 101 -0.79 19.62 -0.24
N LEU A 102 -0.40 18.47 -0.80
CA LEU A 102 0.85 18.36 -1.53
C LEU A 102 0.89 19.36 -2.70
N PRO A 103 2.05 20.01 -2.94
CA PRO A 103 2.22 20.90 -4.08
C PRO A 103 2.04 20.16 -5.41
N PHE A 104 1.48 20.83 -6.40
CA PHE A 104 1.43 20.33 -7.77
C PHE A 104 2.66 20.84 -8.54
N THR A 105 3.74 20.08 -8.51
CA THR A 105 4.97 20.34 -9.28
C THR A 105 5.48 19.05 -9.92
N ASP A 106 6.43 19.14 -10.85
CA ASP A 106 7.02 17.97 -11.49
C ASP A 106 7.74 17.02 -10.52
N GLN A 107 8.04 17.48 -9.30
CA GLN A 107 8.69 16.68 -8.26
C GLN A 107 7.70 15.91 -7.37
N TYR A 108 6.40 16.23 -7.44
CA TYR A 108 5.33 15.54 -6.73
C TYR A 108 4.42 14.90 -7.79
N VAL A 109 4.67 13.63 -8.11
CA VAL A 109 3.87 12.90 -9.08
C VAL A 109 2.63 12.33 -8.39
N HIS A 110 1.45 12.71 -8.85
CA HIS A 110 0.16 12.34 -8.25
C HIS A 110 -0.49 11.16 -8.96
N PHE A 111 -0.89 10.12 -8.21
CA PHE A 111 -1.58 8.94 -8.75
C PHE A 111 -3.06 8.91 -8.34
N GLY A 112 -3.80 9.93 -8.76
CA GLY A 112 -5.17 10.18 -8.30
C GLY A 112 -6.27 9.25 -8.83
N LYS A 113 -5.95 8.25 -9.67
CA LYS A 113 -6.93 7.28 -10.20
C LYS A 113 -6.95 5.96 -9.44
N GLY A 114 -6.00 5.73 -8.53
CA GLY A 114 -5.82 4.45 -7.85
C GLY A 114 -4.81 3.52 -8.54
N GLN A 115 -3.82 4.11 -9.21
CA GLN A 115 -2.76 3.36 -9.89
C GLN A 115 -1.81 2.68 -8.87
N MET A 116 -1.13 1.62 -9.32
CA MET A 116 -0.11 0.89 -8.56
C MET A 116 1.27 0.89 -9.24
N GLU A 117 1.42 1.63 -10.33
CA GLU A 117 2.70 1.76 -11.02
C GLU A 117 2.75 3.03 -11.87
N THR A 118 3.97 3.42 -12.24
CA THR A 118 4.21 4.43 -13.26
C THR A 118 5.51 4.15 -13.99
N VAL A 119 5.64 4.69 -15.19
CA VAL A 119 6.92 4.74 -15.91
C VAL A 119 7.62 6.06 -15.60
N LEU A 120 8.86 5.98 -15.15
CA LEU A 120 9.73 7.13 -14.95
C LEU A 120 10.69 7.24 -16.14
N ASN A 121 10.79 8.44 -16.71
CA ASN A 121 11.73 8.75 -17.78
C ASN A 121 12.71 9.84 -17.33
N LEU A 122 13.51 9.49 -16.33
CA LEU A 122 14.47 10.40 -15.71
C LEU A 122 15.76 10.48 -16.53
N LYS A 123 16.42 11.64 -16.51
CA LYS A 123 17.76 11.81 -17.10
C LYS A 123 18.80 10.97 -16.34
N PRO A 124 19.98 10.70 -16.92
CA PRO A 124 21.06 10.05 -16.18
C PRO A 124 21.43 10.89 -14.95
N GLY A 125 21.60 10.23 -13.80
CA GLY A 125 21.86 10.89 -12.52
C GLY A 125 21.43 10.05 -11.32
N THR A 126 21.67 10.57 -10.12
CA THR A 126 21.24 9.97 -8.86
C THR A 126 19.94 10.62 -8.39
N TYR A 127 19.00 9.80 -7.95
CA TYR A 127 17.69 10.24 -7.49
C TYR A 127 17.37 9.62 -6.14
N GLN A 128 16.72 10.40 -5.28
CA GLN A 128 16.05 9.89 -4.09
C GLN A 128 14.54 9.94 -4.34
N LEU A 129 13.89 8.80 -4.13
CA LEU A 129 12.47 8.60 -4.32
C LEU A 129 11.80 8.31 -2.97
N HIS A 130 10.61 8.87 -2.77
CA HIS A 130 9.72 8.49 -1.65
C HIS A 130 8.31 8.25 -2.18
N LEU A 131 7.66 7.20 -1.69
CA LEU A 131 6.21 7.07 -1.80
C LEU A 131 5.56 7.72 -0.60
N LEU A 132 4.42 8.37 -0.84
CA LEU A 132 3.61 8.99 0.20
C LEU A 132 2.13 8.77 -0.10
N LEU A 133 1.37 8.31 0.89
CA LEU A 133 -0.07 8.24 0.81
C LEU A 133 -0.67 9.58 1.25
N ALA A 134 -1.65 10.09 0.52
CA ALA A 134 -2.42 11.26 0.92
C ALA A 134 -3.92 11.01 0.74
N ASP A 135 -4.75 11.78 1.43
CA ASP A 135 -6.21 11.66 1.39
C ASP A 135 -6.82 12.25 0.10
N LYS A 136 -8.16 12.29 0.03
CA LYS A 136 -8.93 12.84 -1.09
C LYS A 136 -8.50 14.24 -1.53
N GLY A 137 -8.00 15.06 -0.62
CA GLY A 137 -7.60 16.45 -0.80
C GLY A 137 -6.10 16.63 -0.95
N HIS A 138 -5.34 15.54 -1.16
CA HIS A 138 -3.88 15.53 -1.19
C HIS A 138 -3.24 15.89 0.15
N ILE A 139 -3.96 15.77 1.27
CA ILE A 139 -3.42 15.98 2.61
C ILE A 139 -2.63 14.71 3.01
N PRO A 140 -1.31 14.80 3.27
CA PRO A 140 -0.49 13.65 3.58
C PRO A 140 -0.95 12.85 4.79
N TYR A 141 -0.92 11.53 4.69
CA TYR A 141 -0.91 10.66 5.86
C TYR A 141 0.55 10.42 6.32
N PHE A 142 0.74 10.06 7.59
CA PHE A 142 1.99 9.44 8.09
C PHE A 142 2.10 7.98 7.60
N VAL A 143 2.05 7.79 6.28
CA VAL A 143 2.21 6.50 5.60
C VAL A 143 3.04 6.73 4.35
N TYR A 144 4.30 6.36 4.44
CA TYR A 144 5.31 6.62 3.41
C TYR A 144 6.30 5.48 3.33
N SER A 145 7.12 5.46 2.28
CA SER A 145 8.23 4.51 2.15
C SER A 145 9.46 4.98 2.89
N LYS A 146 10.38 4.05 3.15
CA LYS A 146 11.79 4.42 3.33
C LYS A 146 12.31 5.18 2.10
N PRO A 147 13.30 6.08 2.26
CA PRO A 147 13.97 6.68 1.11
C PRO A 147 14.53 5.60 0.20
N MET A 148 14.37 5.78 -1.10
CA MET A 148 14.84 4.88 -2.14
C MET A 148 15.82 5.63 -3.04
N ASN A 149 17.10 5.36 -2.89
CA ASN A 149 18.15 5.96 -3.72
C ASN A 149 18.39 5.08 -4.94
N ILE A 150 18.33 5.66 -6.14
CA ILE A 150 18.62 4.95 -7.38
C ILE A 150 19.58 5.77 -8.25
N THR A 151 20.27 5.09 -9.16
CA THR A 151 21.09 5.73 -10.19
C THR A 151 20.56 5.37 -11.57
N VAL A 152 20.12 6.38 -12.31
CA VAL A 152 19.81 6.25 -13.73
C VAL A 152 21.13 6.34 -14.49
N THR A 153 21.54 5.22 -15.10
CA THR A 153 22.84 5.11 -15.78
C THR A 153 22.83 5.75 -17.17
N ARG A 154 21.74 5.59 -17.91
CA ARG A 154 21.52 6.20 -19.22
C ARG A 154 20.03 6.32 -19.53
N GLN A 155 19.70 7.13 -20.53
CA GLN A 155 18.38 7.13 -21.18
C GLN A 155 18.45 6.33 -22.48
N ASP A 156 17.39 5.60 -22.77
CA ASP A 156 17.14 4.93 -24.02
C ASP A 156 15.95 5.59 -24.73
N PRO A 157 16.21 6.55 -25.64
CA PRO A 157 15.15 7.32 -26.28
C PRO A 157 14.31 6.48 -27.26
N GLN A 158 14.75 5.26 -27.60
CA GLN A 158 14.01 4.37 -28.50
C GLN A 158 12.90 3.60 -27.78
N VAL A 159 13.00 3.47 -26.45
CA VAL A 159 12.01 2.75 -25.64
C VAL A 159 10.86 3.68 -25.30
N LYS A 160 9.65 3.33 -25.78
CA LYS A 160 8.43 4.10 -25.48
C LYS A 160 7.87 3.71 -24.12
N PRO A 161 7.37 4.63 -23.28
CA PRO A 161 6.81 4.28 -21.98
C PRO A 161 5.71 3.20 -22.01
N ALA A 162 4.83 3.24 -23.02
CA ALA A 162 3.77 2.26 -23.20
C ALA A 162 4.29 0.83 -23.43
N THR A 163 5.48 0.66 -24.01
CA THR A 163 6.06 -0.68 -24.25
C THR A 163 6.71 -1.27 -23.01
N ILE A 164 7.04 -0.45 -22.00
CA ILE A 164 7.64 -0.92 -20.74
C ILE A 164 6.61 -1.60 -19.84
N THR A 165 5.43 -0.99 -19.72
CA THR A 165 4.38 -1.48 -18.82
C THR A 165 3.79 -2.81 -19.32
N GLY A 166 3.69 -2.95 -20.65
CA GLY A 166 3.10 -4.11 -21.30
C GLY A 166 1.57 -4.09 -21.25
N ALA A 167 0.95 -5.23 -21.54
CA ALA A 167 -0.50 -5.37 -21.52
C ALA A 167 -1.06 -5.32 -20.08
N PRO A 168 -2.30 -4.82 -19.90
CA PRO A 168 -2.98 -4.85 -18.61
C PRO A 168 -3.09 -6.27 -18.05
N ARG A 169 -2.80 -6.44 -16.75
CA ARG A 169 -2.83 -7.75 -16.08
C ARG A 169 -2.90 -7.60 -14.56
N VAL A 170 -3.12 -8.71 -13.89
CA VAL A 170 -3.07 -8.83 -12.42
C VAL A 170 -2.07 -9.91 -12.03
N GLU A 171 -1.25 -9.62 -11.02
CA GLU A 171 -0.12 -10.46 -10.63
C GLU A 171 -0.06 -10.60 -9.10
N ILE A 172 0.39 -11.76 -8.64
CA ILE A 172 0.92 -11.94 -7.29
C ILE A 172 2.44 -11.80 -7.38
N LEU A 173 3.00 -10.82 -6.68
CA LEU A 173 4.44 -10.51 -6.73
C LEU A 173 5.26 -11.32 -5.72
N SER A 174 4.63 -11.69 -4.61
CA SER A 174 5.21 -12.46 -3.54
C SER A 174 4.09 -13.22 -2.83
N PRO A 175 4.30 -14.45 -2.34
CA PRO A 175 5.47 -15.29 -2.61
C PRO A 175 5.63 -15.61 -4.11
N ALA A 176 6.77 -16.17 -4.49
CA ALA A 176 6.97 -16.65 -5.86
C ALA A 176 6.16 -17.93 -6.13
N ASP A 177 5.91 -18.23 -7.41
CA ASP A 177 5.32 -19.50 -7.82
C ASP A 177 6.16 -20.70 -7.35
N ASP A 178 5.50 -21.77 -6.92
CA ASP A 178 6.09 -22.96 -6.30
C ASP A 178 6.91 -22.69 -5.01
N ALA A 179 6.75 -21.52 -4.37
CA ALA A 179 7.47 -21.21 -3.14
C ALA A 179 7.04 -22.11 -1.97
N SER A 180 8.02 -22.46 -1.13
CA SER A 180 7.79 -23.04 0.19
C SER A 180 7.94 -21.94 1.25
N VAL A 181 6.87 -21.65 1.98
CA VAL A 181 6.80 -20.55 2.95
C VAL A 181 6.51 -21.07 4.36
N ARG A 182 6.85 -20.23 5.36
CA ARG A 182 6.53 -20.43 6.77
C ARG A 182 5.68 -19.26 7.26
N GLY A 183 4.73 -19.53 8.14
CA GLY A 183 3.74 -18.55 8.58
C GLY A 183 4.25 -17.59 9.67
N PRO A 184 3.63 -16.40 9.80
CA PRO A 184 2.77 -15.74 8.81
C PRO A 184 3.59 -15.22 7.62
N PHE A 185 3.01 -15.20 6.42
CA PHE A 185 3.67 -14.70 5.21
C PHE A 185 2.81 -13.68 4.45
N ARG A 186 3.48 -12.79 3.71
CA ARG A 186 2.85 -11.72 2.94
C ARG A 186 2.56 -12.17 1.52
N VAL A 187 1.34 -11.94 1.05
CA VAL A 187 0.96 -12.01 -0.35
C VAL A 187 0.83 -10.60 -0.89
N GLN A 188 1.64 -10.23 -1.88
CA GLN A 188 1.64 -8.89 -2.47
C GLN A 188 0.96 -8.92 -3.84
N PHE A 189 0.03 -8.00 -4.05
CA PHE A 189 -0.76 -7.90 -5.28
C PHE A 189 -0.22 -6.80 -6.18
N GLN A 190 -0.44 -6.94 -7.48
CA GLN A 190 -0.21 -5.89 -8.46
C GLN A 190 -1.34 -5.85 -9.47
N ALA A 191 -1.81 -4.64 -9.75
CA ALA A 191 -2.66 -4.35 -10.89
C ALA A 191 -1.86 -3.50 -11.89
N VAL A 192 -1.72 -4.01 -13.10
CA VAL A 192 -1.03 -3.35 -14.22
C VAL A 192 -2.09 -2.81 -15.16
N GLY A 193 -2.09 -1.50 -15.40
CA GLY A 193 -3.07 -0.86 -16.28
C GLY A 193 -4.51 -0.81 -15.75
N TYR A 194 -4.74 -1.14 -14.48
CA TYR A 194 -6.04 -1.02 -13.81
C TYR A 194 -5.95 -0.09 -12.59
N ASN A 195 -7.08 0.45 -12.18
CA ASN A 195 -7.21 1.32 -11.03
C ASN A 195 -7.87 0.57 -9.87
N ILE A 196 -7.34 0.75 -8.66
CA ILE A 196 -7.88 0.14 -7.45
C ILE A 196 -8.72 1.15 -6.66
N ALA A 197 -9.88 0.71 -6.17
CA ALA A 197 -10.68 1.47 -5.23
C ALA A 197 -11.44 0.54 -4.27
N PRO A 198 -11.90 1.05 -3.11
CA PRO A 198 -12.77 0.32 -2.22
C PRO A 198 -14.12 0.04 -2.90
N ALA A 199 -14.66 -1.17 -2.69
CA ALA A 199 -15.91 -1.62 -3.29
C ALA A 199 -17.08 -0.65 -3.03
N ALA A 200 -17.14 -0.08 -1.83
CA ALA A 200 -18.23 0.81 -1.40
C ALA A 200 -18.28 2.13 -2.19
N THR A 201 -17.19 2.52 -2.87
CA THR A 201 -17.15 3.75 -3.66
C THR A 201 -17.91 3.64 -4.98
N ALA A 202 -18.10 2.41 -5.50
CA ALA A 202 -18.77 2.14 -6.77
C ALA A 202 -18.29 3.02 -7.94
N LEU A 203 -17.01 3.41 -7.95
CA LEU A 203 -16.46 4.28 -8.98
C LEU A 203 -16.28 3.54 -10.32
N PRO A 204 -16.62 4.16 -11.47
CA PRO A 204 -16.36 3.59 -12.78
C PRO A 204 -14.86 3.40 -13.01
N ASP A 205 -14.50 2.45 -13.88
CA ASP A 205 -13.11 2.12 -14.24
C ASP A 205 -12.20 1.80 -13.05
N THR A 206 -12.79 1.38 -11.92
CA THR A 206 -12.07 0.88 -10.75
C THR A 206 -12.41 -0.57 -10.46
N THR A 207 -11.43 -1.27 -9.93
CA THR A 207 -11.52 -2.67 -9.55
C THR A 207 -11.03 -2.86 -8.12
N ARG A 208 -11.18 -4.09 -7.64
CA ARG A 208 -10.58 -4.56 -6.40
C ARG A 208 -10.05 -5.97 -6.60
N PHE A 209 -9.14 -6.37 -5.73
CA PHE A 209 -8.62 -7.73 -5.76
C PHE A 209 -9.59 -8.74 -5.12
N ARG A 210 -9.57 -9.95 -5.65
CA ARG A 210 -10.12 -11.16 -5.05
C ARG A 210 -9.06 -12.26 -5.13
N LEU A 211 -8.73 -12.86 -3.99
CA LEU A 211 -7.86 -14.03 -3.95
C LEU A 211 -8.72 -15.27 -3.75
N THR A 212 -8.59 -16.21 -4.67
CA THR A 212 -9.16 -17.55 -4.58
C THR A 212 -8.06 -18.53 -4.20
N VAL A 213 -8.35 -19.42 -3.25
CA VAL A 213 -7.37 -20.38 -2.72
C VAL A 213 -7.98 -21.78 -2.71
N ASP A 214 -7.36 -22.68 -3.46
CA ASP A 214 -7.75 -24.08 -3.56
C ASP A 214 -6.79 -24.99 -2.78
N ARG A 215 -7.35 -26.04 -2.16
CA ARG A 215 -6.61 -27.14 -1.54
C ARG A 215 -7.25 -28.47 -1.89
N ALA A 216 -6.43 -29.51 -2.04
CA ALA A 216 -6.93 -30.85 -2.31
C ALA A 216 -7.96 -31.31 -1.26
N GLY A 217 -9.15 -31.72 -1.71
CA GLY A 217 -10.21 -32.27 -0.86
C GLY A 217 -10.87 -31.27 0.09
N LYS A 218 -10.71 -29.96 -0.12
CA LYS A 218 -11.37 -28.90 0.66
C LYS A 218 -12.19 -27.98 -0.25
N PRO A 219 -13.24 -27.34 0.28
CA PRO A 219 -13.88 -26.23 -0.43
C PRO A 219 -12.87 -25.14 -0.75
N GLN A 220 -13.09 -24.48 -1.88
CA GLN A 220 -12.34 -23.30 -2.29
C GLN A 220 -12.60 -22.16 -1.30
N GLU A 221 -11.54 -21.51 -0.84
CA GLU A 221 -11.64 -20.30 -0.03
C GLU A 221 -11.58 -19.07 -0.94
N THR A 222 -12.32 -18.02 -0.58
CA THR A 222 -12.30 -16.74 -1.30
C THR A 222 -12.12 -15.60 -0.33
N LEU A 223 -11.15 -14.73 -0.62
CA LEU A 223 -10.86 -13.52 0.12
C LEU A 223 -11.12 -12.31 -0.80
N ASP A 224 -12.13 -11.52 -0.45
CA ASP A 224 -12.48 -10.28 -1.17
C ASP A 224 -11.84 -9.06 -0.49
N PHE A 225 -10.99 -8.32 -1.23
CA PHE A 225 -10.28 -7.15 -0.72
C PHE A 225 -11.07 -5.87 -1.01
N ARG A 226 -12.07 -5.61 -0.17
CA ARG A 226 -13.10 -4.59 -0.41
C ARG A 226 -12.71 -3.15 -0.05
N GLN A 227 -11.56 -2.95 0.57
CA GLN A 227 -11.09 -1.66 1.10
C GLN A 227 -9.91 -1.09 0.32
N GLY A 228 -9.65 -1.57 -0.91
CA GLY A 228 -8.54 -1.11 -1.75
C GLY A 228 -7.17 -1.66 -1.32
N GLN A 229 -7.15 -2.80 -0.62
CA GLN A 229 -5.91 -3.43 -0.16
C GLN A 229 -5.06 -3.91 -1.34
N THR A 230 -3.74 -3.79 -1.21
CA THR A 230 -2.77 -4.26 -2.22
C THR A 230 -1.94 -5.45 -1.73
N GLU A 231 -2.26 -5.96 -0.56
CA GLU A 231 -1.60 -7.11 0.05
C GLU A 231 -2.48 -7.77 1.09
N VAL A 232 -2.05 -8.95 1.53
CA VAL A 232 -2.60 -9.64 2.71
C VAL A 232 -1.50 -10.43 3.41
N TRP A 233 -1.59 -10.53 4.73
CA TRP A 233 -0.78 -11.48 5.50
C TRP A 233 -1.62 -12.69 5.85
N LEU A 234 -1.11 -13.87 5.52
CA LEU A 234 -1.80 -15.14 5.69
C LEU A 234 -1.06 -16.07 6.64
N GLN A 235 -1.83 -16.77 7.45
CA GLN A 235 -1.39 -17.87 8.30
C GLN A 235 -2.37 -19.06 8.15
N PRO A 236 -2.41 -19.69 6.96
CA PRO A 236 -3.24 -20.86 6.75
C PRO A 236 -2.59 -22.10 7.40
N PRO A 237 -3.33 -23.22 7.53
CA PRO A 237 -2.74 -24.49 7.95
C PRO A 237 -1.58 -24.94 7.04
N LYS A 238 -0.75 -25.88 7.51
CA LYS A 238 0.23 -26.53 6.64
C LYS A 238 -0.46 -27.24 5.46
N GLY A 239 0.20 -27.27 4.31
CA GLY A 239 -0.28 -27.97 3.12
C GLY A 239 0.09 -27.28 1.83
N ASP A 240 -0.39 -27.84 0.72
CA ASP A 240 -0.20 -27.31 -0.62
C ASP A 240 -1.45 -26.58 -1.10
N TYR A 241 -1.23 -25.47 -1.78
CA TYR A 241 -2.24 -24.50 -2.16
C TYR A 241 -2.08 -24.12 -3.63
N GLN A 242 -3.22 -23.86 -4.30
CA GLN A 242 -3.25 -23.11 -5.55
C GLN A 242 -3.94 -21.78 -5.31
N LEU A 243 -3.26 -20.68 -5.65
CA LEU A 243 -3.73 -19.31 -5.47
C LEU A 243 -4.06 -18.73 -6.85
N ARG A 244 -5.16 -18.00 -6.95
CA ARG A 244 -5.49 -17.20 -8.13
C ARG A 244 -5.95 -15.82 -7.69
N LEU A 245 -5.38 -14.78 -8.29
CA LEU A 245 -5.76 -13.40 -8.05
C LEU A 245 -6.58 -12.86 -9.22
N ASP A 246 -7.76 -12.37 -8.93
CA ASP A 246 -8.69 -11.77 -9.88
C ASP A 246 -8.87 -10.27 -9.57
N LEU A 247 -9.12 -9.47 -10.60
CA LEU A 247 -9.65 -8.11 -10.47
C LEU A 247 -11.15 -8.14 -10.72
N VAL A 248 -11.93 -7.62 -9.78
CA VAL A 248 -13.39 -7.58 -9.84
C VAL A 248 -13.86 -6.14 -9.99
N SER A 249 -14.81 -5.89 -10.89
CA SER A 249 -15.39 -4.57 -11.12
C SER A 249 -16.10 -4.05 -9.87
N ASN A 250 -15.98 -2.74 -9.63
CA ASN A 250 -16.73 -2.05 -8.57
C ASN A 250 -18.10 -1.54 -9.02
N THR A 251 -18.40 -1.51 -10.32
CA THR A 251 -19.70 -1.08 -10.86
C THR A 251 -20.56 -2.23 -11.37
N GLN A 252 -19.95 -3.34 -11.77
CA GLN A 252 -20.64 -4.54 -12.22
C GLN A 252 -20.48 -5.64 -11.17
N SER A 253 -21.56 -5.91 -10.44
CA SER A 253 -21.53 -6.84 -9.30
C SER A 253 -20.95 -8.21 -9.69
N GLY A 254 -19.85 -8.57 -9.04
CA GLY A 254 -19.19 -9.87 -9.22
C GLY A 254 -18.45 -10.07 -10.56
N ALA A 255 -18.49 -9.10 -11.49
CA ALA A 255 -17.84 -9.24 -12.79
C ALA A 255 -16.32 -9.22 -12.66
N VAL A 256 -15.66 -10.29 -13.09
CA VAL A 256 -14.20 -10.38 -13.17
C VAL A 256 -13.72 -9.65 -14.42
N VAL A 257 -12.85 -8.66 -14.23
CA VAL A 257 -12.28 -7.83 -15.30
C VAL A 257 -10.96 -8.40 -15.80
N ALA A 258 -10.17 -9.00 -14.90
CA ALA A 258 -8.91 -9.66 -15.25
C ALA A 258 -8.63 -10.82 -14.30
N THR A 259 -8.00 -11.86 -14.82
CA THR A 259 -7.57 -13.03 -14.04
C THR A 259 -6.06 -13.20 -14.18
N GLY A 260 -5.40 -13.37 -13.05
CA GLY A 260 -3.96 -13.57 -12.96
C GLY A 260 -3.58 -15.02 -13.23
N LYS A 261 -2.29 -15.25 -13.48
CA LYS A 261 -1.75 -16.61 -13.54
C LYS A 261 -1.99 -17.29 -12.19
N GLY A 262 -2.48 -18.54 -12.21
CA GLY A 262 -2.51 -19.38 -11.03
C GLY A 262 -1.09 -19.65 -10.52
N MET A 263 -0.93 -19.66 -9.20
CA MET A 263 0.33 -19.91 -8.50
C MET A 263 0.16 -21.11 -7.56
N LYS A 264 1.22 -21.91 -7.42
CA LYS A 264 1.31 -22.95 -6.39
C LYS A 264 2.11 -22.45 -5.19
N LEU A 265 1.76 -22.92 -4.00
CA LEU A 265 2.41 -22.55 -2.75
C LEU A 265 2.37 -23.71 -1.77
N SER A 266 3.49 -24.00 -1.11
CA SER A 266 3.56 -24.96 -0.01
C SER A 266 3.78 -24.23 1.32
N VAL A 267 2.96 -24.52 2.32
CA VAL A 267 3.07 -23.94 3.67
C VAL A 267 3.62 -25.00 4.62
N THR A 268 4.79 -24.72 5.21
CA THR A 268 5.51 -25.64 6.09
C THR A 268 5.50 -25.15 7.55
N SER A 269 5.76 -26.07 8.49
CA SER A 269 5.96 -25.70 9.90
C SER A 269 7.30 -24.98 10.10
N ALA A 270 7.38 -24.14 11.13
CA ALA A 270 8.67 -23.76 11.68
C ALA A 270 9.37 -25.02 12.26
N PRO A 271 10.71 -25.12 12.18
CA PRO A 271 11.47 -26.22 12.78
C PRO A 271 11.30 -26.27 14.30
#